data_AF-A0A356T559-F1
#
_entry.id   AF-A0A356T559-F1
#
_cell.length_a   1.000
_cell.length_b   1.000
_cell.length_c   1.000
_cell.angle_alpha   90.00
_cell.angle_beta   90.00
_cell.angle_gamma   90.00
#
_symmetry.space_group_name_H-M   'P 1'
#
loop_
_entity.id
_entity.type
_entity.pdbx_description
1 polymer ?
#
loop_
_entity_poly.entity_id
_entity_poly.type
_entity_poly.pdbx_seq_one_letter_code
_entity_poly.pdbx_strand_id
1 'polypeptide(L)'
;MTSDAARPEAPWIRAYFRKFAVRPGMYFEDNRARSVYLWALGYGWAREDLGLRRYGRGEEDLFEEFAGWLGQRTRLVDVEWIHHVEHLDPSKDNARTLFRLFQEFEEERSGR
;
A
#
# COMPACT_ATOMS: atom_id res chain seq x y z
N MET A 1 -1.31 -35.43 13.60
CA MET A 1 -1.83 -34.05 13.39
C MET A 1 -0.84 -33.09 14.01
N THR A 2 0.26 -32.80 13.31
CA THR A 2 1.22 -31.77 13.73
C THR A 2 0.59 -30.42 13.41
N SER A 3 0.30 -29.65 14.46
CA SER A 3 0.00 -28.23 14.38
C SER A 3 1.10 -27.57 13.56
N ASP A 4 0.78 -27.22 12.31
CA ASP A 4 1.64 -26.41 11.46
C ASP A 4 1.64 -25.03 12.09
N ALA A 5 2.61 -24.78 12.97
CA ALA A 5 2.79 -23.48 13.58
C ALA A 5 3.05 -22.50 12.44
N ALA A 6 2.00 -21.77 12.05
CA ALA A 6 2.02 -20.82 10.94
C ALA A 6 3.28 -19.96 11.06
N ARG A 7 4.23 -20.17 10.15
CA ARG A 7 5.41 -19.31 10.08
C ARG A 7 4.91 -17.87 9.99
N PRO A 8 5.50 -16.93 10.75
CA PRO A 8 5.16 -15.53 10.61
C PRO A 8 5.21 -15.13 9.13
N GLU A 9 4.08 -14.72 8.56
CA GLU A 9 4.07 -14.28 7.16
C GLU A 9 4.92 -13.02 7.04
N ALA A 10 5.92 -13.08 6.16
CA ALA A 10 6.82 -11.97 5.93
C ALA A 10 6.06 -10.74 5.42
N PRO A 11 6.48 -9.51 5.77
CA PRO A 11 5.92 -8.28 5.22
C PRO A 11 6.05 -8.30 3.69
N TRP A 12 4.93 -8.38 2.98
CA TRP A 12 4.94 -8.47 1.53
C TRP A 12 4.66 -7.11 0.91
N ILE A 13 3.69 -6.35 1.42
CA ILE A 13 3.22 -5.17 0.70
C ILE A 13 4.25 -4.05 0.70
N ARG A 14 4.99 -3.85 1.80
CA ARG A 14 6.12 -2.93 1.85
C ARG A 14 7.23 -3.32 0.87
N ALA A 15 7.52 -4.63 0.75
CA ALA A 15 8.53 -5.11 -0.18
C ALA A 15 8.14 -4.84 -1.64
N TYR A 16 6.88 -5.07 -2.00
CA TYR A 16 6.37 -4.77 -3.33
C TYR A 16 6.30 -3.27 -3.61
N PHE A 17 5.88 -2.45 -2.65
CA PHE A 17 5.88 -0.98 -2.80
C PHE A 17 7.28 -0.44 -3.07
N ARG A 18 8.30 -0.92 -2.33
CA ARG A 18 9.71 -0.58 -2.61
C ARG A 18 10.15 -1.00 -4.02
N LYS A 19 9.71 -2.18 -4.48
CA LYS A 19 10.03 -2.68 -5.83
C LYS A 19 9.37 -1.83 -6.92
N PHE A 20 8.10 -1.45 -6.74
CA PHE A 20 7.35 -0.64 -7.70
C PHE A 20 7.83 0.80 -7.75
N ALA A 21 8.25 1.37 -6.62
CA ALA A 21 8.78 2.73 -6.53
C ALA A 21 9.93 3.00 -7.52
N VAL A 22 10.76 1.98 -7.80
CA VAL A 22 11.89 2.11 -8.73
C VAL A 22 11.42 2.33 -10.18
N ARG A 23 10.39 1.59 -10.62
CA ARG A 23 9.85 1.66 -12.00
C ARG A 23 8.35 1.32 -12.02
N PRO A 24 7.44 2.24 -11.67
CA PRO A 24 6.01 1.95 -11.56
C PRO A 24 5.40 1.36 -12.85
N GLY A 25 5.67 2.00 -13.99
CA GLY A 25 5.07 1.63 -15.28
C GLY A 25 5.58 0.33 -15.87
N MET A 26 6.67 -0.23 -15.34
CA MET A 26 7.17 -1.54 -15.75
C MET A 26 6.27 -2.68 -15.25
N TYR A 27 5.53 -2.48 -14.15
CA TYR A 27 4.75 -3.54 -13.52
C TYR A 27 3.26 -3.48 -13.85
N PHE A 28 2.74 -2.29 -14.13
CA PHE A 28 1.30 -2.07 -14.31
C PHE A 28 0.91 -1.64 -15.72
N GLU A 29 1.88 -1.40 -16.61
CA GLU A 29 1.70 -0.74 -17.93
C GLU A 29 0.97 0.63 -17.86
N ASP A 30 0.65 1.07 -16.63
CA ASP A 30 -0.11 2.26 -16.28
C ASP A 30 0.51 2.86 -15.01
N ASN A 31 0.86 4.14 -15.07
CA ASN A 31 1.50 4.84 -13.96
C ASN A 31 0.49 5.50 -13.01
N ARG A 32 -0.68 4.90 -12.81
CA ARG A 32 -1.68 5.41 -11.87
C ARG A 32 -1.53 4.76 -10.52
N ALA A 33 -1.62 5.57 -9.47
CA ALA A 33 -1.76 5.11 -8.09
C ALA A 33 -2.96 4.14 -7.96
N ARG A 34 -4.03 4.35 -8.74
CA ARG A 34 -5.21 3.47 -8.75
C ARG A 34 -4.86 2.05 -9.20
N SER A 35 -3.95 1.90 -10.15
CA SER A 35 -3.52 0.58 -10.64
C SER A 35 -2.71 -0.16 -9.57
N VAL A 36 -1.89 0.56 -8.80
CA VAL A 36 -1.21 0.02 -7.61
C VAL A 36 -2.21 -0.39 -6.52
N TYR A 37 -3.23 0.45 -6.26
CA TYR A 37 -4.30 0.16 -5.30
C TYR A 37 -5.07 -1.10 -5.66
N LEU A 38 -5.55 -1.21 -6.90
CA LEU A 38 -6.30 -2.37 -7.38
C LEU A 38 -5.46 -3.64 -7.35
N TRP A 39 -4.18 -3.55 -7.70
CA TRP A 39 -3.28 -4.69 -7.57
C TRP A 39 -3.10 -5.13 -6.12
N ALA A 40 -2.90 -4.19 -5.19
CA ALA A 40 -2.73 -4.49 -3.77
C ALA A 40 -3.98 -5.15 -3.18
N LEU A 41 -5.17 -4.65 -3.54
CA LEU A 41 -6.45 -5.27 -3.17
C LEU A 41 -6.60 -6.67 -3.73
N GLY A 42 -6.40 -6.83 -5.04
CA GLY A 42 -6.56 -8.12 -5.72
C GLY A 42 -5.59 -9.18 -5.21
N TYR A 43 -4.33 -8.79 -4.97
CA TYR A 43 -3.35 -9.69 -4.35
C TYR A 43 -3.75 -10.03 -2.91
N GLY A 44 -4.24 -9.06 -2.14
CA GLY A 44 -4.76 -9.28 -0.79
C GLY A 44 -5.90 -10.28 -0.75
N TRP A 45 -6.89 -10.18 -1.64
CA TRP A 45 -8.00 -11.12 -1.75
C TRP A 45 -7.54 -12.51 -2.20
N ALA A 46 -6.67 -12.59 -3.20
CA ALA A 46 -6.13 -13.86 -3.66
C ALA A 46 -5.36 -14.61 -2.55
N ARG A 47 -4.74 -13.89 -1.61
CA ARG A 47 -4.13 -14.49 -0.42
C ARG A 47 -5.16 -15.08 0.52
N GLU A 48 -6.24 -14.36 0.80
CA GLU A 48 -7.34 -14.84 1.64
C GLU A 48 -8.00 -16.09 1.05
N ASP A 49 -8.19 -16.13 -0.28
CA ASP A 49 -8.71 -17.30 -0.99
C ASP A 49 -7.81 -18.55 -0.83
N LEU A 50 -6.52 -18.35 -0.58
CA LEU A 50 -5.54 -19.41 -0.30
C LEU A 50 -5.41 -19.73 1.20
N GLY A 51 -6.22 -19.13 2.06
CA GLY A 51 -6.15 -19.29 3.52
C GLY A 51 -4.97 -18.56 4.17
N LEU A 52 -4.35 -17.62 3.46
CA LEU A 52 -3.27 -16.76 3.96
C LEU A 52 -3.84 -15.44 4.49
N ARG A 53 -3.08 -14.72 5.31
CA ARG A 53 -3.50 -13.37 5.75
C ARG A 53 -3.41 -12.40 4.57
N ARG A 54 -4.37 -11.47 4.49
CA ARG A 54 -4.36 -10.38 3.50
C ARG A 54 -3.06 -9.59 3.55
N TYR A 55 -2.61 -9.23 4.75
CA TYR A 55 -1.37 -8.49 4.99
C TYR A 55 -0.36 -9.33 5.77
N GLY A 56 0.94 -9.08 5.54
CA GLY A 56 2.01 -9.71 6.32
C GLY A 56 2.01 -9.22 7.78
N ARG A 57 2.86 -9.85 8.61
CA ARG A 57 2.97 -9.45 10.02
C ARG A 57 3.37 -7.96 10.15
N GLY A 58 2.57 -7.20 10.88
CA GLY A 58 2.82 -5.77 11.13
C GLY A 58 2.49 -4.85 9.95
N GLU A 59 1.79 -5.37 8.94
CA GLU A 59 1.29 -4.58 7.80
C GLU A 59 -0.22 -4.36 7.83
N GLU A 60 -0.93 -4.92 8.82
CA GLU A 60 -2.41 -4.90 8.88
C GLU A 60 -2.95 -3.47 8.92
N ASP A 61 -2.39 -2.63 9.78
CA ASP A 61 -2.87 -1.25 9.97
C ASP A 61 -2.14 -0.25 9.06
N LEU A 62 -1.23 -0.72 8.20
CA LEU A 62 -0.29 0.14 7.48
C LEU A 62 -1.01 1.14 6.56
N PHE A 63 -2.02 0.68 5.82
CA PHE A 63 -2.76 1.54 4.90
C PHE A 63 -3.79 2.42 5.59
N GLU A 64 -4.32 1.99 6.74
CA GLU A 64 -5.18 2.82 7.57
C GLU A 64 -4.38 3.97 8.20
N GLU A 65 -3.20 3.67 8.76
CA GLU A 65 -2.28 4.69 9.25
C GLU A 65 -1.82 5.63 8.13
N PHE A 66 -1.52 5.10 6.95
CA PHE A 66 -1.15 5.92 5.79
C PHE A 66 -2.32 6.80 5.33
N ALA A 67 -3.55 6.28 5.28
CA ALA A 67 -4.74 7.06 4.98
C ALA A 67 -4.95 8.17 6.02
N GLY A 68 -4.81 7.87 7.32
CA GLY A 68 -4.87 8.87 8.39
C GLY A 68 -3.80 9.96 8.25
N TRP A 69 -2.57 9.58 7.91
CA TRP A 69 -1.47 10.51 7.64
C TRP A 69 -1.74 11.41 6.42
N LEU A 70 -2.38 10.88 5.37
CA LEU A 70 -2.82 11.66 4.21
C LEU A 70 -4.04 12.55 4.51
N GLY A 71 -4.95 12.10 5.37
CA GLY A 71 -6.12 12.86 5.81
C GLY A 71 -5.74 14.19 6.45
N GLN A 72 -4.66 14.21 7.24
CA GLN A 72 -4.12 15.44 7.83
C GLN A 72 -3.68 16.47 6.78
N ARG A 73 -3.27 16.02 5.58
CA ARG A 73 -2.75 16.87 4.50
C ARG A 73 -3.84 17.34 3.54
N THR A 74 -4.84 16.49 3.30
CA THR A 74 -5.89 16.74 2.29
C THR A 74 -7.20 17.25 2.89
N ARG A 75 -7.40 17.11 4.21
CA ARG A 75 -8.67 17.37 4.89
C ARG A 75 -9.86 16.54 4.38
N LEU A 76 -9.60 15.50 3.61
CA LEU A 76 -10.60 14.48 3.30
C LEU A 76 -10.75 13.56 4.53
N VAL A 77 -11.98 13.12 4.79
CA VAL A 77 -12.33 12.32 5.97
C VAL A 77 -13.00 11.04 5.47
N ASP A 78 -12.69 9.91 6.11
CA ASP A 78 -13.29 8.60 5.84
C ASP A 78 -13.18 8.14 4.37
N VAL A 79 -12.03 8.38 3.74
CA VAL A 79 -11.74 7.91 2.38
C VAL A 79 -10.48 7.05 2.34
N GLU A 80 -10.44 6.11 1.40
CA GLU A 80 -9.28 5.28 1.13
C GLU A 80 -8.05 6.12 0.73
N TRP A 81 -6.84 5.65 1.07
CA TRP A 81 -5.58 6.31 0.75
C TRP A 81 -5.44 6.69 -0.73
N ILE A 82 -6.03 5.90 -1.64
CA ILE A 82 -5.98 6.18 -3.08
C ILE A 82 -6.67 7.51 -3.42
N HIS A 83 -7.80 7.81 -2.78
CA HIS A 83 -8.54 9.05 -3.04
C HIS A 83 -7.77 10.28 -2.57
N HIS A 84 -7.03 10.15 -1.47
CA HIS A 84 -6.12 11.20 -1.03
C HIS A 84 -5.00 11.46 -2.05
N VAL A 85 -4.41 10.40 -2.61
CA VAL A 85 -3.36 10.55 -3.65
C VAL A 85 -3.93 11.18 -4.92
N GLU A 86 -5.09 10.72 -5.39
CA GLU A 86 -5.78 11.30 -6.57
C GLU A 86 -6.19 12.76 -6.34
N HIS A 87 -6.48 13.14 -5.10
CA HIS A 87 -6.76 14.53 -4.73
C HIS A 87 -5.51 15.40 -4.73
N LEU A 88 -4.38 14.90 -4.21
CA LEU A 88 -3.10 15.61 -4.19
C LEU A 88 -2.46 15.71 -5.59
N ASP A 89 -2.65 14.68 -6.41
CA ASP A 89 -2.12 14.58 -7.76
C ASP A 89 -3.18 13.91 -8.68
N PRO A 90 -3.99 14.72 -9.40
CA PRO A 90 -5.02 14.21 -10.31
C PRO A 90 -4.45 13.76 -11.65
N SER A 91 -3.13 13.77 -11.85
CA SER A 91 -2.51 13.35 -13.10
C SER A 91 -2.68 11.85 -13.35
N LYS A 92 -2.61 11.45 -14.62
CA LYS A 92 -2.63 10.03 -15.02
C LYS A 92 -1.30 9.31 -14.75
N ASP A 93 -0.31 10.00 -14.16
CA ASP A 93 1.06 9.53 -13.86
C ASP A 93 1.36 9.64 -12.35
N ASN A 94 0.31 9.60 -11.52
CA ASN A 94 0.39 9.87 -10.09
C ASN A 94 0.93 8.70 -9.22
N ALA A 95 1.34 7.57 -9.81
CA ALA A 95 1.99 6.49 -9.07
C ALA A 95 3.30 6.94 -8.42
N ARG A 96 4.05 7.85 -9.06
CA ARG A 96 5.26 8.43 -8.46
C ARG A 96 4.93 9.22 -7.20
N THR A 97 3.83 9.97 -7.22
CA THR A 97 3.35 10.71 -6.05
C THR A 97 2.96 9.75 -4.93
N LEU A 98 2.25 8.65 -5.22
CA LEU A 98 1.99 7.59 -4.25
C LEU A 98 3.28 7.11 -3.57
N PHE A 99 4.29 6.68 -4.34
CA PHE A 99 5.49 6.09 -3.76
C PHE A 99 6.33 7.10 -2.97
N ARG A 100 6.39 8.36 -3.43
CA ARG A 100 7.02 9.44 -2.67
C ARG A 100 6.32 9.67 -1.34
N LEU A 101 5.00 9.82 -1.34
CA LEU A 101 4.20 10.03 -0.13
C LEU A 101 4.31 8.85 0.84
N PHE A 102 4.32 7.63 0.32
CA PHE A 102 4.48 6.43 1.13
C PHE A 102 5.88 6.36 1.78
N GLN A 103 6.93 6.74 1.05
CA GLN A 103 8.27 6.85 1.61
C GLN A 103 8.35 7.90 2.72
N GLU A 104 7.80 9.10 2.49
CA GLU A 104 7.74 10.17 3.51
C GLU A 104 7.00 9.70 4.78
N PHE A 105 5.89 8.98 4.62
CA PHE A 105 5.17 8.38 5.72
C PHE A 105 6.03 7.35 6.50
N GLU A 106 6.74 6.45 5.81
CA GLU A 106 7.60 5.46 6.48
C GLU A 106 8.78 6.11 7.23
N GLU A 107 9.36 7.18 6.67
CA GLU A 107 10.42 7.96 7.31
C GLU A 107 9.91 8.67 8.57
N GLU A 108 8.76 9.34 8.51
CA GLU A 108 8.13 9.97 9.68
C GLU A 108 7.72 8.96 10.75
N ARG A 109 7.25 7.76 10.35
CA ARG A 109 6.86 6.69 11.27
C ARG A 109 8.06 6.07 11.98
N SER A 110 9.21 5.98 11.32
CA SER A 110 10.43 5.34 11.87
C SER A 110 11.25 6.27 12.76
N GLY A 111 11.05 7.58 12.66
CA GLY A 111 11.66 8.60 13.52
C GLY A 111 10.85 8.96 14.78
N ARG A 112 9.70 8.31 14.99
CA ARG A 112 8.87 8.36 16.21
C ARG A 112 9.15 7.15 17.09
#